data_AF-A0A9R0YNM5-F1
#
_entry.id   AF-A0A9R0YNM5-F1
#
_cell.length_a   1.000
_cell.length_b   1.000
_cell.length_c   1.000
_cell.angle_alpha   90.00
_cell.angle_beta   90.00
_cell.angle_gamma   90.00
#
_symmetry.space_group_name_H-M   'P 1'
#
loop_
_entity.id
_entity.type
_entity.pdbx_description
1 polymer ?
#
loop_
_entity_poly.entity_id
_entity_poly.type
_entity_poly.pdbx_seq_one_letter_code
_entity_poly.pdbx_strand_id
1 'polypeptide(L)'
;MRPYFDPEYENFNQRINPPRVCIDNNTCRDCTLVKVDSMNKNGILLEVVQVLSDLDLTIMKAYITSDGGWFMDVFHVLDKQGQKVTDDKTIQHIEKGLRSGSNIPGATKGSNSPGRSVGMHSIGDHTAIELKGPDRTGLLSEIFAVLAELQCNVMAAEVWTHRTRVACVVYVNDVSSGQAIEDACRLAGIEERLRHVLRGHGGGDDDDGDGRGAHTNFSAGSTHVDRRLHQLMHADMDLGGDGTPQGRPADDDGTAVTVEHCEEKDYSVVNVRCRDRPKLLFDIVCTLTDMQYVVFHAAVTSEGIYGVQELYIRRKDGRTLLKDEAEKVTKCLEAAISRRVSEGFTLELCGRDRVGLLSDVTRVLREHGLTVTRADVTTVGEQAVNVFYVRDASGQPVDMKAIEGLRGQVGQTVMLNVKKVPADKAPERTGGSMAKTSFFSFGGLFAKLGA
;
A
#
# COMPACT_ATOMS: atom_id res chain seq x y z
N MET A 1 -16.76 -9.81 -43.40
CA MET A 1 -15.91 -8.61 -43.43
C MET A 1 -15.93 -8.04 -42.02
N ARG A 2 -14.84 -8.14 -41.24
CA ARG A 2 -14.78 -7.45 -39.94
C ARG A 2 -14.64 -5.95 -40.22
N PRO A 3 -15.37 -5.06 -39.54
CA PRO A 3 -15.20 -3.62 -39.74
C PRO A 3 -13.75 -3.25 -39.42
N TYR A 4 -13.10 -2.56 -40.35
CA TYR A 4 -11.76 -2.00 -40.18
C TYR A 4 -11.88 -0.86 -39.16
N PHE A 5 -11.29 -1.06 -37.99
CA PHE A 5 -11.17 -0.03 -36.96
C PHE A 5 -9.84 0.68 -37.18
N ASP A 6 -9.89 2.00 -37.40
CA ASP A 6 -8.70 2.83 -37.53
C ASP A 6 -8.19 3.22 -36.13
N PRO A 7 -7.02 2.72 -35.69
CA PRO A 7 -6.43 3.07 -34.40
C PRO A 7 -6.03 4.55 -34.29
N GLU A 8 -6.00 5.31 -35.39
CA GLU A 8 -5.77 6.76 -35.34
C GLU A 8 -6.96 7.53 -34.76
N TYR A 9 -8.18 6.98 -34.84
CA TYR A 9 -9.39 7.64 -34.34
C TYR A 9 -9.47 7.67 -32.79
N GLU A 10 -8.97 6.63 -32.10
CA GLU A 10 -8.88 6.64 -30.63
C GLU A 10 -7.86 7.69 -30.12
N ASN A 11 -6.77 7.88 -30.87
CA ASN A 11 -5.74 8.87 -30.58
C ASN A 11 -6.17 10.30 -30.93
N PHE A 12 -7.14 10.46 -31.83
CA PHE A 12 -7.64 11.78 -32.25
C PHE A 12 -8.31 12.53 -31.10
N ASN A 13 -9.13 11.84 -30.30
CA ASN A 13 -9.79 12.45 -29.14
C ASN A 13 -8.80 12.84 -28.03
N GLN A 14 -7.73 12.07 -27.83
CA GLN A 14 -6.64 12.42 -26.90
C GLN A 14 -5.83 13.64 -27.37
N ARG A 15 -5.68 13.83 -28.69
CA ARG A 15 -5.03 15.02 -29.27
C ARG A 15 -5.90 16.27 -29.14
N ILE A 16 -7.23 16.13 -29.16
CA ILE A 16 -8.17 17.26 -29.03
C ILE A 16 -8.31 17.71 -27.57
N ASN A 17 -8.35 16.76 -26.62
CA ASN A 17 -8.49 17.04 -25.19
C ASN A 17 -7.37 16.37 -24.39
N PRO A 18 -6.17 16.98 -24.37
CA PRO A 18 -5.03 16.43 -23.64
C PRO A 18 -5.34 16.41 -22.13
N PRO A 19 -4.78 15.46 -21.36
CA PRO A 19 -4.97 15.42 -19.92
C PRO A 19 -4.48 16.72 -19.27
N ARG A 20 -5.36 17.36 -18.51
CA ARG A 20 -5.11 18.60 -17.78
C ARG A 20 -5.06 18.29 -16.30
N VAL A 21 -3.98 18.74 -15.68
CA VAL A 21 -3.76 18.65 -14.24
C VAL A 21 -3.63 20.08 -13.75
N CYS A 22 -4.47 20.46 -12.79
CA CYS A 22 -4.47 21.78 -12.19
C CYS A 22 -4.31 21.64 -10.67
N ILE A 23 -3.29 22.30 -10.13
CA ILE A 23 -3.00 22.35 -8.71
C ILE A 23 -3.46 23.69 -8.17
N ASP A 24 -4.38 23.67 -7.21
CA ASP A 24 -5.06 24.86 -6.69
C ASP A 24 -4.87 24.95 -5.17
N ASN A 25 -4.05 25.91 -4.78
CA ASN A 25 -3.77 26.25 -3.39
C ASN A 25 -4.58 27.45 -2.88
N ASN A 26 -5.55 27.97 -3.63
CA ASN A 26 -6.28 29.18 -3.25
C ASN A 26 -7.72 28.88 -2.81
N THR A 27 -8.36 27.88 -3.43
CA THR A 27 -9.78 27.57 -3.20
C THR A 27 -10.04 27.04 -1.78
N CYS A 28 -9.15 26.22 -1.23
CA CYS A 28 -9.27 25.70 0.13
C CYS A 28 -8.13 26.20 1.02
N ARG A 29 -8.46 26.61 2.25
CA ARG A 29 -7.49 27.14 3.21
C ARG A 29 -6.58 26.06 3.79
N ASP A 30 -7.13 24.86 3.97
CA ASP A 30 -6.50 23.83 4.79
C ASP A 30 -5.87 22.70 3.96
N CYS A 31 -6.16 22.61 2.66
CA CYS A 31 -5.60 21.58 1.77
C CYS A 31 -5.30 22.12 0.37
N THR A 32 -4.55 21.34 -0.40
CA THR A 32 -4.27 21.58 -1.83
C THR A 32 -5.28 20.80 -2.67
N LEU A 33 -5.85 21.43 -3.70
CA LEU A 33 -6.72 20.75 -4.65
C LEU A 33 -5.91 20.27 -5.85
N VAL A 34 -6.00 18.99 -6.16
CA VAL A 34 -5.50 18.39 -7.40
C VAL A 34 -6.72 18.07 -8.27
N LYS A 35 -6.85 18.79 -9.39
CA LYS A 35 -7.93 18.60 -10.36
C LYS A 35 -7.36 17.89 -11.58
N VAL A 36 -7.95 16.77 -11.95
CA VAL A 36 -7.55 15.96 -13.10
C VAL A 36 -8.71 15.90 -14.08
N ASP A 37 -8.47 16.34 -15.30
CA ASP A 37 -9.44 16.34 -16.40
C ASP A 37 -8.80 15.64 -17.59
N SER A 38 -9.42 14.58 -18.10
CA SER A 38 -8.97 13.91 -19.32
C SER A 38 -10.08 13.11 -19.99
N MET A 39 -9.78 12.51 -21.14
CA MET A 39 -10.57 11.41 -21.66
C MET A 39 -10.59 10.25 -20.66
N ASN A 40 -11.74 9.61 -20.49
CA ASN A 40 -11.86 8.41 -19.68
C ASN A 40 -11.16 7.24 -20.38
N LYS A 41 -10.22 6.62 -19.68
CA LYS A 41 -9.53 5.40 -20.11
C LYS A 41 -9.55 4.39 -18.97
N ASN A 42 -9.58 3.12 -19.34
CA ASN A 42 -9.56 2.03 -18.36
C ASN A 42 -8.33 2.15 -17.45
N GLY A 43 -8.55 2.19 -16.14
CA GLY A 43 -7.49 2.23 -15.13
C GLY A 43 -6.96 3.63 -14.79
N ILE A 44 -7.49 4.71 -15.37
CA ILE A 44 -6.99 6.06 -15.08
C ILE A 44 -7.10 6.46 -13.61
N LEU A 45 -8.21 6.12 -12.93
CA LEU A 45 -8.36 6.41 -11.51
C LEU A 45 -7.24 5.74 -10.70
N LEU A 46 -6.92 4.48 -11.02
CA LEU A 46 -5.83 3.74 -10.37
C LEU A 46 -4.48 4.45 -10.59
N GLU A 47 -4.18 4.89 -11.81
CA GLU A 47 -2.96 5.64 -12.10
C GLU A 47 -2.87 6.94 -11.29
N VAL A 48 -3.99 7.66 -11.17
CA VAL A 48 -4.03 8.92 -10.41
C VAL A 48 -3.77 8.66 -8.93
N VAL A 49 -4.50 7.71 -8.32
CA VAL A 49 -4.31 7.40 -6.90
C VAL A 49 -2.96 6.76 -6.61
N GLN A 50 -2.34 6.08 -7.59
CA GLN A 50 -0.96 5.60 -7.53
C GLN A 50 0.01 6.77 -7.40
N VAL A 51 -0.02 7.74 -8.32
CA VAL A 51 0.88 8.90 -8.28
C VAL A 51 0.72 9.70 -6.98
N LEU A 52 -0.51 9.89 -6.50
CA LEU A 52 -0.74 10.57 -5.22
C LEU A 52 -0.20 9.76 -4.03
N SER A 53 -0.35 8.43 -4.06
CA SER A 53 0.15 7.53 -3.01
C SER A 53 1.67 7.42 -3.00
N ASP A 54 2.31 7.43 -4.17
CA ASP A 54 3.77 7.44 -4.32
C ASP A 54 4.39 8.67 -3.69
N LEU A 55 3.69 9.81 -3.75
CA LEU A 55 4.13 11.07 -3.14
C LEU A 55 3.78 11.19 -1.65
N ASP A 56 3.30 10.10 -1.02
CA ASP A 56 2.81 10.05 0.36
C ASP A 56 1.76 11.15 0.67
N LEU A 57 0.94 11.50 -0.33
CA LEU A 57 -0.11 12.48 -0.15
C LEU A 57 -1.35 11.83 0.49
N THR A 58 -1.89 12.49 1.51
CA THR A 58 -3.12 12.06 2.17
C THR A 58 -4.33 12.70 1.49
N ILE A 59 -5.28 11.88 1.03
CA ILE A 59 -6.51 12.33 0.38
C ILE A 59 -7.59 12.50 1.46
N MET A 60 -7.92 13.74 1.78
CA MET A 60 -8.94 14.08 2.79
C MET A 60 -10.36 14.04 2.22
N LYS A 61 -10.50 14.44 0.96
CA LYS A 61 -11.75 14.41 0.21
C LYS A 61 -11.47 14.13 -1.24
N ALA A 62 -12.35 13.42 -1.92
CA ALA A 62 -12.30 13.31 -3.37
C ALA A 62 -13.70 13.23 -3.97
N TYR A 63 -13.82 13.79 -5.17
CA TYR A 63 -14.98 13.64 -6.03
C TYR A 63 -14.49 13.08 -7.34
N ILE A 64 -14.99 11.90 -7.70
CA ILE A 64 -14.56 11.13 -8.87
C ILE A 64 -15.73 11.02 -9.83
N THR A 65 -15.53 11.26 -11.12
CA THR A 65 -16.58 11.14 -12.14
C THR A 65 -16.00 10.77 -13.49
N SER A 66 -16.48 9.64 -14.05
CA SER A 66 -15.98 9.03 -15.29
C SER A 66 -17.05 8.91 -16.40
N ASP A 67 -18.04 9.80 -16.40
CA ASP A 67 -19.20 9.75 -17.29
C ASP A 67 -18.98 10.41 -18.66
N GLY A 68 -19.76 9.97 -19.65
CA GLY A 68 -19.81 10.62 -20.97
C GLY A 68 -18.49 10.58 -21.76
N GLY A 69 -17.60 9.65 -21.42
CA GLY A 69 -16.26 9.55 -22.01
C GLY A 69 -15.22 10.50 -21.39
N TRP A 70 -15.59 11.23 -20.34
CA TRP A 70 -14.73 12.17 -19.63
C TRP A 70 -14.37 11.63 -18.25
N PHE A 71 -13.20 12.01 -17.78
CA PHE A 71 -12.68 11.73 -16.46
C PHE A 71 -12.38 13.07 -15.78
N MET A 72 -13.16 13.40 -14.75
CA MET A 72 -13.09 14.67 -14.04
C MET A 72 -13.06 14.43 -12.54
N ASP A 73 -11.86 14.45 -11.98
CA ASP A 73 -11.64 14.11 -10.59
C ASP A 73 -11.02 15.28 -9.84
N VAL A 74 -11.45 15.46 -8.59
CA VAL A 74 -10.93 16.49 -7.68
C VAL A 74 -10.50 15.81 -6.39
N PHE A 75 -9.24 15.94 -6.03
CA PHE A 75 -8.66 15.41 -4.80
C PHE A 75 -8.23 16.57 -3.90
N HIS A 76 -8.66 16.55 -2.65
CA HIS A 76 -8.20 17.42 -1.59
C HIS A 76 -7.07 16.71 -0.85
N VAL A 77 -5.84 17.17 -1.06
CA VAL A 77 -4.64 16.48 -0.58
C VAL A 77 -3.87 17.30 0.45
N LEU A 78 -3.22 16.58 1.35
CA LEU A 78 -2.22 17.08 2.29
C LEU A 78 -0.90 16.34 2.06
N ASP A 79 0.21 17.00 2.37
CA ASP A 79 1.50 16.34 2.46
C ASP A 79 1.58 15.41 3.69
N LYS A 80 2.72 14.70 3.83
CA LYS A 80 2.98 13.80 4.96
C LYS A 80 3.03 14.49 6.33
N GLN A 81 3.14 15.82 6.39
CA GLN A 81 3.06 16.62 7.61
C GLN A 81 1.64 17.15 7.88
N GLY A 82 0.65 16.78 7.05
CA GLY A 82 -0.71 17.26 7.15
C GLY A 82 -0.87 18.72 6.72
N GLN A 83 0.07 19.25 5.93
CA GLN A 83 0.06 20.61 5.42
C GLN A 83 -0.27 20.65 3.92
N LYS A 84 -0.44 21.85 3.39
CA LYS A 84 -0.65 22.06 1.96
C LYS A 84 0.62 21.76 1.17
N VAL A 85 0.45 21.11 0.04
CA VAL A 85 1.50 20.89 -0.94
C VAL A 85 1.82 22.23 -1.61
N THR A 86 2.85 22.89 -1.11
CA THR A 86 3.32 24.21 -1.58
C THR A 86 4.70 24.14 -2.22
N ASP A 87 5.39 23.00 -2.09
CA ASP A 87 6.70 22.77 -2.69
C ASP A 87 6.58 22.60 -4.22
N ASP A 88 7.24 23.47 -4.97
CA ASP A 88 7.21 23.48 -6.43
C ASP A 88 7.70 22.16 -7.05
N LYS A 89 8.68 21.49 -6.42
CA LYS A 89 9.18 20.21 -6.94
C LYS A 89 8.12 19.13 -6.85
N THR A 90 7.44 19.02 -5.71
CA THR A 90 6.33 18.09 -5.51
C THR A 90 5.19 18.40 -6.47
N ILE A 91 4.81 19.67 -6.61
CA ILE A 91 3.79 20.13 -7.57
C ILE A 91 4.14 19.70 -9.00
N GLN A 92 5.36 19.96 -9.45
CA GLN A 92 5.83 19.55 -10.78
C GLN A 92 5.85 18.02 -10.95
N HIS A 93 6.15 17.27 -9.88
CA HIS A 93 6.08 15.80 -9.91
C HIS A 93 4.63 15.30 -10.07
N ILE A 94 3.66 15.90 -9.35
CA ILE A 94 2.24 15.58 -9.52
C ILE A 94 1.82 15.85 -10.96
N GLU A 95 2.09 17.06 -11.46
CA GLU A 95 1.71 17.45 -12.81
C GLU A 95 2.32 16.53 -13.87
N LYS A 96 3.61 16.21 -13.76
CA LYS A 96 4.30 15.35 -14.70
C LYS A 96 3.77 13.91 -14.62
N GLY A 97 3.63 13.36 -13.42
CA GLY A 97 3.15 11.99 -13.21
C GLY A 97 1.76 11.78 -13.81
N LEU A 98 0.86 12.73 -13.57
CA LEU A 98 -0.52 12.65 -14.03
C LEU A 98 -0.70 13.01 -15.52
N ARG A 99 0.17 13.85 -16.11
CA ARG A 99 0.18 14.12 -17.56
C ARG A 99 0.79 12.97 -18.38
N SER A 100 1.81 12.30 -17.85
CA SER A 100 2.57 11.26 -18.57
C SER A 100 1.90 9.88 -18.59
N GLY A 101 0.86 9.62 -17.80
CA GLY A 101 0.08 8.38 -17.88
C GLY A 101 -0.65 8.17 -19.23
N SER A 102 -0.74 9.20 -20.08
CA SER A 102 -1.32 9.12 -21.42
C SER A 102 -0.28 8.74 -22.47
N ASN A 103 0.18 7.48 -22.47
CA ASN A 103 1.07 7.00 -23.53
C ASN A 103 0.34 6.89 -24.88
N ILE A 104 0.71 7.77 -25.81
CA ILE A 104 0.35 7.73 -27.22
C ILE A 104 1.01 6.48 -27.86
N PRO A 105 0.27 5.58 -28.54
CA PRO A 105 0.85 4.47 -29.29
C PRO A 105 1.56 5.02 -30.53
N GLY A 106 2.89 5.07 -30.52
CA GLY A 106 3.68 5.51 -31.68
C GLY A 106 5.12 5.92 -31.40
N ALA A 107 5.50 6.15 -30.13
CA ALA A 107 6.90 6.37 -29.80
C ALA A 107 7.62 5.03 -29.66
N THR A 108 8.60 4.82 -30.52
CA THR A 108 9.59 3.74 -30.51
C THR A 108 9.99 3.34 -29.09
N LYS A 109 9.86 2.04 -28.77
CA LYS A 109 10.46 1.37 -27.62
C LYS A 109 11.98 1.63 -27.65
N GLY A 110 12.42 2.68 -26.98
CA GLY A 110 13.78 3.18 -27.08
C GLY A 110 14.01 4.41 -26.22
N SER A 111 13.42 4.48 -25.03
CA SER A 111 13.94 5.35 -23.97
C SER A 111 13.51 4.80 -22.62
N ASN A 112 14.49 4.47 -21.79
CA ASN A 112 14.31 4.14 -20.38
C ASN A 112 13.63 5.31 -19.66
N SER A 113 12.32 5.24 -19.50
CA SER A 113 11.58 6.08 -18.55
C SER A 113 11.42 5.28 -17.26
N PRO A 114 11.96 5.76 -16.13
CA PRO A 114 11.94 5.01 -14.88
C PRO A 114 10.49 4.95 -14.38
N GLY A 115 9.98 3.74 -14.16
CA GLY A 115 8.83 3.53 -13.30
C GLY A 115 9.20 4.07 -11.93
N ARG A 116 8.51 5.12 -11.49
CA ARG A 116 8.87 5.91 -10.31
C ARG A 116 7.85 5.66 -9.22
N SER A 117 8.16 4.77 -8.29
CA SER A 117 7.70 4.94 -6.91
C SER A 117 8.56 6.04 -6.29
N VAL A 118 7.94 7.09 -5.77
CA VAL A 118 8.65 8.22 -5.14
C VAL A 118 9.05 7.79 -3.72
N GLY A 119 10.19 7.13 -3.68
CA GLY A 119 10.79 6.46 -2.51
C GLY A 119 11.95 5.56 -2.97
N MET A 120 11.90 5.15 -4.25
CA MET A 120 12.87 4.30 -4.94
C MET A 120 13.71 5.11 -5.95
N HIS A 121 13.99 6.38 -5.69
CA HIS A 121 15.00 7.11 -6.48
C HIS A 121 16.38 6.71 -5.95
N SER A 122 17.10 5.88 -6.71
CA SER A 122 18.49 5.41 -6.50
C SER A 122 18.67 3.96 -6.01
N ILE A 123 17.70 3.06 -6.20
CA ILE A 123 18.06 1.63 -6.18
C ILE A 123 18.78 1.37 -7.51
N GLY A 124 20.09 1.10 -7.44
CA GLY A 124 20.93 0.75 -8.58
C GLY A 124 20.47 -0.54 -9.27
N ASP A 125 21.31 -1.14 -10.10
CA ASP A 125 20.97 -2.40 -10.76
C ASP A 125 20.63 -3.49 -9.72
N HIS A 126 19.40 -4.01 -9.81
CA HIS A 126 18.83 -4.94 -8.84
C HIS A 126 17.99 -6.02 -9.50
N THR A 127 17.84 -7.13 -8.81
CA THR A 127 16.88 -8.19 -9.11
C THR A 127 15.73 -8.11 -8.11
N ALA A 128 14.50 -8.10 -8.61
CA ALA A 128 13.31 -8.18 -7.77
C ALA A 128 12.93 -9.65 -7.54
N ILE A 129 12.75 -10.03 -6.28
CA ILE A 129 12.28 -11.34 -5.82
C ILE A 129 10.90 -11.14 -5.21
N GLU A 130 9.90 -11.82 -5.75
CA GLU A 130 8.53 -11.82 -5.24
C GLU A 130 8.27 -13.14 -4.53
N LEU A 131 7.80 -13.07 -3.29
CA LEU A 131 7.51 -14.23 -2.45
C LEU A 131 6.05 -14.16 -2.01
N LYS A 132 5.32 -15.27 -2.13
CA LYS A 132 4.01 -15.42 -1.48
C LYS A 132 3.83 -16.83 -0.93
N GLY A 133 3.15 -16.95 0.20
CA GLY A 133 2.93 -18.26 0.82
C GLY A 133 2.24 -18.21 2.18
N PRO A 134 2.18 -19.35 2.88
CA PRO A 134 1.77 -19.39 4.28
C PRO A 134 2.80 -18.68 5.15
N ASP A 135 2.34 -17.86 6.09
CA ASP A 135 3.19 -17.20 7.09
C ASP A 135 3.33 -18.07 8.34
N ARG A 136 4.47 -17.94 9.01
CA ARG A 136 4.74 -18.55 10.31
C ARG A 136 5.75 -17.71 11.09
N THR A 137 5.73 -17.84 12.41
CA THR A 137 6.69 -17.18 13.29
C THR A 137 8.12 -17.52 12.87
N GLY A 138 8.91 -16.49 12.58
CA GLY A 138 10.31 -16.63 12.19
C GLY A 138 10.59 -16.77 10.70
N LEU A 139 9.57 -16.86 9.84
CA LEU A 139 9.74 -17.00 8.40
C LEU A 139 10.62 -15.90 7.78
N LEU A 140 10.40 -14.63 8.14
CA LEU A 140 11.21 -13.53 7.61
C LEU A 140 12.69 -13.63 8.01
N SER A 141 12.97 -14.14 9.21
CA SER A 141 14.35 -14.36 9.65
C SER A 141 15.05 -15.43 8.82
N GLU A 142 14.33 -16.50 8.47
CA GLU A 142 14.84 -17.55 7.59
C GLU A 142 15.02 -17.05 6.14
N ILE A 143 14.08 -16.26 5.61
CA ILE A 143 14.20 -15.65 4.27
C ILE A 143 15.46 -14.78 4.19
N PHE A 144 15.64 -13.85 5.15
CA PHE A 144 16.80 -12.97 5.14
C PHE A 144 18.11 -13.70 5.44
N ALA A 145 18.07 -14.79 6.22
CA ALA A 145 19.24 -15.66 6.42
C ALA A 145 19.66 -16.33 5.11
N VAL A 146 18.72 -16.92 4.37
CA VAL A 146 19.01 -17.56 3.07
C VAL A 146 19.56 -16.55 2.06
N LEU A 147 18.98 -15.35 1.98
CA LEU A 147 19.51 -14.31 1.09
C LEU A 147 20.95 -13.90 1.46
N ALA A 148 21.24 -13.75 2.75
CA ALA A 148 22.60 -13.44 3.21
C ALA A 148 23.59 -14.58 2.92
N GLU A 149 23.20 -15.84 3.15
CA GLU A 149 24.01 -17.03 2.83
C GLU A 149 24.33 -17.10 1.33
N LEU A 150 23.37 -16.76 0.47
CA LEU A 150 23.50 -16.78 -0.99
C LEU A 150 24.16 -15.50 -1.55
N GLN A 151 24.81 -14.70 -0.69
CA GLN A 151 25.52 -13.48 -1.07
C GLN A 151 24.62 -12.49 -1.83
N CYS A 152 23.35 -12.41 -1.43
CA CYS A 152 22.40 -11.41 -1.92
C CYS A 152 22.36 -10.26 -0.91
N ASN A 153 22.73 -9.07 -1.36
CA ASN A 153 22.59 -7.86 -0.57
C ASN A 153 21.18 -7.28 -0.79
N VAL A 154 20.43 -7.11 0.30
CA VAL A 154 19.05 -6.61 0.25
C VAL A 154 19.09 -5.09 0.27
N MET A 155 18.71 -4.46 -0.84
CA MET A 155 18.69 -3.00 -0.99
C MET A 155 17.38 -2.39 -0.48
N ALA A 156 16.28 -3.12 -0.67
CA ALA A 156 14.97 -2.77 -0.17
C ALA A 156 14.10 -4.02 -0.06
N ALA A 157 13.11 -3.98 0.81
CA ALA A 157 12.08 -5.01 0.88
C ALA A 157 10.78 -4.43 1.43
N GLU A 158 9.66 -4.87 0.88
CA GLU A 158 8.34 -4.63 1.47
C GLU A 158 7.67 -5.97 1.75
N VAL A 159 7.21 -6.14 2.98
CA VAL A 159 6.60 -7.38 3.48
C VAL A 159 5.23 -7.07 4.06
N TRP A 160 4.19 -7.79 3.64
CA TRP A 160 2.87 -7.76 4.26
C TRP A 160 2.47 -9.15 4.74
N THR A 161 1.99 -9.24 5.98
CA THR A 161 1.34 -10.45 6.49
C THR A 161 -0.09 -10.16 6.90
N HIS A 162 -0.98 -11.12 6.66
CA HIS A 162 -2.38 -11.02 7.05
C HIS A 162 -2.99 -12.40 7.21
N ARG A 163 -3.65 -12.62 8.35
CA ARG A 163 -4.08 -13.96 8.80
C ARG A 163 -2.86 -14.89 8.87
N THR A 164 -2.82 -15.92 8.03
CA THR A 164 -1.74 -16.93 7.98
C THR A 164 -0.94 -16.83 6.69
N ARG A 165 -0.89 -15.65 6.07
CA ARG A 165 -0.33 -15.45 4.72
C ARG A 165 0.69 -14.33 4.71
N VAL A 166 1.74 -14.49 3.92
CA VAL A 166 2.75 -13.47 3.63
C VAL A 166 2.83 -13.21 2.14
N ALA A 167 3.04 -11.94 1.79
CA ALA A 167 3.53 -11.49 0.50
C ALA A 167 4.72 -10.56 0.71
N CYS A 168 5.74 -10.69 -0.11
CA CYS A 168 6.96 -9.90 0.00
C CYS A 168 7.53 -9.59 -1.39
N VAL A 169 8.04 -8.38 -1.56
CA VAL A 169 8.85 -7.97 -2.70
C VAL A 169 10.21 -7.54 -2.15
N VAL A 170 11.28 -8.21 -2.57
CA VAL A 170 12.65 -7.95 -2.13
C VAL A 170 13.48 -7.52 -3.33
N TYR A 171 14.18 -6.40 -3.20
CA TYR A 171 15.14 -5.92 -4.17
C TYR A 171 16.54 -6.27 -3.71
N VAL A 172 17.24 -7.10 -4.49
CA VAL A 172 18.59 -7.57 -4.15
C VAL A 172 19.58 -7.25 -5.25
N ASN A 173 20.85 -7.08 -4.87
CA ASN A 173 21.97 -7.15 -5.79
C ASN A 173 22.99 -8.18 -5.30
N ASP A 174 23.88 -8.59 -6.19
CA ASP A 174 24.96 -9.49 -5.83
C ASP A 174 26.00 -8.77 -4.96
N VAL A 175 26.38 -9.36 -3.83
CA VAL A 175 27.38 -8.77 -2.92
C VAL A 175 28.74 -8.58 -3.61
N SER A 176 29.14 -9.51 -4.49
CA SER A 176 30.49 -9.50 -5.06
C SER A 176 30.68 -8.48 -6.17
N SER A 177 29.65 -8.28 -7.01
CA SER A 177 29.67 -7.37 -8.15
C SER A 177 28.93 -6.05 -7.89
N GLY A 178 28.03 -6.01 -6.91
CA GLY A 178 27.14 -4.88 -6.67
C GLY A 178 26.06 -4.68 -7.74
N GLN A 179 25.90 -5.64 -8.66
CA GLN A 179 25.01 -5.57 -9.82
C GLN A 179 23.78 -6.47 -9.64
N ALA A 180 22.79 -6.32 -10.53
CA ALA A 180 21.66 -7.23 -10.61
C ALA A 180 22.14 -8.67 -10.81
N ILE A 181 21.45 -9.61 -10.17
CA ILE A 181 21.68 -11.05 -10.35
C ILE A 181 20.95 -11.46 -11.64
N GLU A 182 21.70 -11.64 -12.73
CA GLU A 182 21.16 -12.04 -14.04
C GLU A 182 21.42 -13.51 -14.38
N ASP A 183 22.32 -14.18 -13.65
CA ASP A 183 22.66 -15.58 -13.89
C ASP A 183 21.49 -16.51 -13.58
N ALA A 184 20.95 -17.16 -14.62
CA ALA A 184 19.75 -17.99 -14.51
C ALA A 184 19.93 -19.20 -13.58
N CYS A 185 21.12 -19.80 -13.53
CA CYS A 185 21.40 -20.92 -12.63
C CYS A 185 21.40 -20.48 -11.17
N ARG A 186 21.99 -19.34 -10.87
CA ARG A 186 21.97 -18.74 -9.54
C ARG A 186 20.56 -18.32 -9.12
N LEU A 187 19.80 -17.70 -10.03
CA LEU A 187 18.40 -17.35 -9.76
C LEU A 187 17.58 -18.60 -9.43
N ALA A 188 17.71 -19.67 -10.21
CA ALA A 188 17.03 -20.94 -9.94
C ALA A 188 17.41 -21.52 -8.57
N GLY A 189 18.70 -21.45 -8.19
CA GLY A 189 19.16 -21.89 -6.87
C GLY A 189 18.61 -21.04 -5.71
N ILE A 190 18.53 -19.72 -5.89
CA ILE A 190 17.86 -18.82 -4.93
C ILE A 190 16.38 -19.17 -4.81
N GLU A 191 15.71 -19.35 -5.95
CA GLU A 191 14.29 -19.72 -6.02
C GLU A 191 14.00 -20.99 -5.23
N GLU A 192 14.81 -22.03 -5.45
CA GLU A 192 14.66 -23.33 -4.82
C GLU A 192 14.82 -23.26 -3.30
N ARG A 193 15.87 -22.58 -2.83
CA ARG A 193 16.12 -22.40 -1.40
C ARG A 193 14.98 -21.61 -0.73
N LEU A 194 14.52 -20.52 -1.35
CA LEU A 194 13.43 -19.71 -0.80
C LEU A 194 12.09 -20.46 -0.83
N ARG A 195 11.82 -21.24 -1.88
CA ARG A 195 10.61 -22.07 -1.97
C ARG A 195 10.58 -23.12 -0.86
N HIS A 196 11.71 -23.74 -0.56
CA HIS A 196 11.83 -24.68 0.56
C HIS A 196 11.55 -24.01 1.90
N VAL A 197 12.12 -22.81 2.14
CA VAL A 197 11.81 -22.01 3.34
C VAL A 197 10.32 -21.66 3.41
N LEU A 198 9.69 -21.27 2.31
CA LEU A 198 8.26 -20.92 2.34
C LEU A 198 7.35 -22.13 2.57
N ARG A 199 7.70 -23.34 2.12
CA ARG A 199 6.95 -24.58 2.39
C ARG A 199 7.06 -25.05 3.85
N GLY A 200 8.19 -24.77 4.51
CA GLY A 200 8.44 -25.16 5.91
C GLY A 200 8.84 -26.63 6.07
N HIS A 201 9.33 -26.98 7.26
CA HIS A 201 9.89 -28.30 7.58
C HIS A 201 8.86 -29.41 7.87
N GLY A 202 7.56 -29.18 7.63
CA GLY A 202 6.48 -30.06 8.11
C GLY A 202 5.31 -30.31 7.15
N GLY A 203 5.38 -29.85 5.89
CA GLY A 203 4.41 -30.25 4.86
C GLY A 203 4.90 -31.52 4.19
N GLY A 204 4.20 -32.63 4.41
CA GLY A 204 4.40 -33.86 3.65
C GLY A 204 4.20 -33.63 2.15
N ASP A 205 4.68 -34.58 1.35
CA ASP A 205 4.57 -34.66 -0.12
C ASP A 205 3.12 -34.77 -0.64
N ASP A 206 2.19 -33.97 -0.12
CA ASP A 206 0.88 -33.76 -0.73
C ASP A 206 1.07 -32.70 -1.83
N ASP A 207 1.78 -33.12 -2.89
CA ASP A 207 1.75 -32.49 -4.21
C ASP A 207 0.36 -32.70 -4.81
N ASP A 208 -0.64 -32.04 -4.23
CA ASP A 208 -1.86 -31.75 -4.97
C ASP A 208 -1.45 -30.70 -6.01
N GLY A 209 -1.34 -31.14 -7.26
CA GLY A 209 -0.98 -30.36 -8.46
C GLY A 209 -1.94 -29.21 -8.81
N ASP A 210 -2.56 -28.60 -7.82
CA ASP A 210 -3.22 -27.31 -7.90
C ASP A 210 -2.21 -26.23 -7.47
N GLY A 211 -2.23 -25.04 -8.05
CA GLY A 211 -1.24 -23.96 -7.87
C GLY A 211 -1.19 -23.32 -6.46
N ARG A 212 -1.51 -24.10 -5.43
CA ARG A 212 -1.84 -23.84 -4.04
C ARG A 212 -0.64 -23.53 -3.13
N GLY A 213 0.57 -23.55 -3.69
CA GLY A 213 1.83 -23.57 -2.94
C GLY A 213 2.48 -22.22 -2.65
N ALA A 214 3.56 -22.26 -1.88
CA ALA A 214 4.54 -21.20 -1.79
C ALA A 214 5.15 -20.90 -3.17
N HIS A 215 5.18 -19.62 -3.56
CA HIS A 215 5.72 -19.17 -4.84
C HIS A 215 6.86 -18.19 -4.64
N THR A 216 7.89 -18.35 -5.44
CA THR A 216 9.01 -17.41 -5.59
C THR A 216 9.11 -17.08 -7.08
N ASN A 217 9.00 -15.81 -7.44
CA ASN A 217 9.14 -15.35 -8.83
C ASN A 217 10.19 -14.24 -8.91
N PHE A 218 10.83 -14.12 -10.07
CA PHE A 218 11.72 -13.00 -10.38
C PHE A 218 11.06 -12.11 -11.43
N SER A 219 11.16 -10.80 -11.25
CA SER A 219 10.66 -9.82 -12.20
C SER A 219 11.78 -8.89 -12.64
N ALA A 220 11.93 -8.73 -13.96
CA ALA A 220 12.78 -7.72 -14.58
C ALA A 220 11.90 -6.54 -14.98
N GLY A 221 11.56 -5.67 -14.01
CA GLY A 221 10.76 -4.48 -14.29
C GLY A 221 10.36 -3.71 -13.04
N SER A 222 10.19 -2.39 -13.19
CA SER A 222 9.63 -1.53 -12.14
C SER A 222 8.13 -1.76 -12.03
N THR A 223 7.72 -2.57 -11.06
CA THR A 223 6.33 -2.67 -10.61
C THR A 223 6.13 -1.74 -9.41
N HIS A 224 4.99 -1.05 -9.34
CA HIS A 224 4.63 -0.28 -8.15
C HIS A 224 4.45 -1.26 -6.98
N VAL A 225 5.34 -1.23 -5.99
CA VAL A 225 5.50 -2.29 -4.97
C VAL A 225 4.20 -2.56 -4.22
N ASP A 226 3.62 -1.50 -3.67
CA ASP A 226 2.32 -1.50 -3.00
C ASP A 226 1.20 -2.16 -3.85
N ARG A 227 1.18 -1.89 -5.17
CA ARG A 227 0.21 -2.47 -6.10
C ARG A 227 0.48 -3.94 -6.32
N ARG A 228 1.76 -4.33 -6.41
CA ARG A 228 2.18 -5.71 -6.61
C ARG A 228 1.90 -6.57 -5.38
N LEU A 229 2.16 -6.07 -4.19
CA LEU A 229 1.79 -6.72 -2.93
C LEU A 229 0.28 -6.94 -2.84
N HIS A 230 -0.51 -5.96 -3.30
CA HIS A 230 -1.97 -6.11 -3.40
C HIS A 230 -2.37 -7.33 -4.26
N GLN A 231 -1.75 -7.49 -5.44
CA GLN A 231 -2.00 -8.61 -6.35
C GLN A 231 -1.56 -9.95 -5.75
N LEU A 232 -0.39 -9.98 -5.12
CA LEU A 232 0.14 -11.19 -4.46
C LEU A 232 -0.78 -11.67 -3.33
N MET A 233 -1.39 -10.73 -2.58
CA MET A 233 -2.34 -11.03 -1.50
C MET A 233 -3.77 -11.28 -1.98
N HIS A 234 -4.14 -10.80 -3.18
CA HIS A 234 -5.47 -11.04 -3.77
C HIS A 234 -5.60 -12.44 -4.37
N ALA A 235 -4.59 -12.91 -5.11
CA ALA A 235 -4.63 -14.16 -5.89
C ALA A 235 -5.02 -15.42 -5.10
N ASP A 236 -4.98 -15.34 -3.77
CA ASP A 236 -5.24 -16.46 -2.87
C ASP A 236 -6.56 -16.35 -2.11
N MET A 237 -7.25 -15.20 -2.19
CA MET A 237 -8.61 -15.04 -1.64
C MET A 237 -9.67 -15.75 -2.50
N ASP A 238 -9.36 -16.04 -3.76
CA ASP A 238 -10.27 -16.70 -4.70
C ASP A 238 -10.46 -18.21 -4.44
N LEU A 239 -9.67 -18.82 -3.55
CA LEU A 239 -9.51 -20.28 -3.47
C LEU A 239 -9.70 -20.88 -2.05
N GLY A 240 -10.16 -20.08 -1.08
CA GLY A 240 -10.37 -20.50 0.31
C GLY A 240 -11.84 -20.56 0.71
N GLY A 241 -12.45 -21.75 0.58
CA GLY A 241 -13.75 -22.07 1.15
C GLY A 241 -13.72 -22.20 2.68
N ASP A 242 -14.83 -21.77 3.30
CA ASP A 242 -15.39 -22.23 4.58
C ASP A 242 -14.48 -22.35 5.82
N GLY A 243 -13.41 -21.58 5.88
CA GLY A 243 -12.79 -21.25 7.17
C GLY A 243 -13.74 -20.35 7.95
N THR A 244 -14.52 -20.93 8.87
CA THR A 244 -15.24 -20.17 9.90
C THR A 244 -14.35 -19.02 10.39
N PRO A 245 -14.87 -17.78 10.51
CA PRO A 245 -14.09 -16.68 11.07
C PRO A 245 -13.71 -17.08 12.50
N GLN A 246 -12.46 -17.51 12.68
CA GLN A 246 -11.96 -17.91 13.97
C GLN A 246 -11.80 -16.64 14.81
N GLY A 247 -12.89 -16.30 15.49
CA GLY A 247 -13.06 -15.07 16.25
C GLY A 247 -13.10 -13.84 15.35
N ARG A 248 -14.23 -13.13 15.31
CA ARG A 248 -14.13 -11.67 15.17
C ARG A 248 -13.15 -11.21 16.27
N PRO A 249 -12.05 -10.51 15.96
CA PRO A 249 -11.34 -9.78 17.00
C PRO A 249 -12.41 -8.97 17.74
N ALA A 250 -12.40 -9.04 19.07
CA ALA A 250 -13.42 -8.43 19.90
C ALA A 250 -13.42 -6.88 19.87
N ASP A 251 -12.55 -6.27 19.06
CA ASP A 251 -12.56 -4.85 18.73
C ASP A 251 -13.17 -4.66 17.33
N ASP A 252 -14.44 -4.27 17.32
CA ASP A 252 -15.07 -3.64 16.17
C ASP A 252 -14.34 -2.30 15.91
N ASP A 253 -13.30 -2.29 15.07
CA ASP A 253 -12.56 -1.09 14.63
C ASP A 253 -13.44 -0.12 13.81
N GLY A 254 -14.75 -0.39 13.72
CA GLY A 254 -15.72 0.40 12.98
C GLY A 254 -15.57 0.27 11.47
N THR A 255 -14.92 -0.80 10.99
CA THR A 255 -14.86 -1.14 9.57
C THR A 255 -16.17 -1.79 9.14
N ALA A 256 -16.93 -1.08 8.32
CA ALA A 256 -18.16 -1.54 7.70
C ALA A 256 -18.06 -1.36 6.19
N VAL A 257 -18.24 -2.46 5.45
CA VAL A 257 -18.32 -2.45 3.99
C VAL A 257 -19.69 -3.01 3.59
N THR A 258 -20.47 -2.23 2.85
CA THR A 258 -21.75 -2.69 2.30
C THR A 258 -21.76 -2.51 0.78
N VAL A 259 -22.50 -3.38 0.10
CA VAL A 259 -22.73 -3.29 -1.34
C VAL A 259 -24.23 -3.27 -1.57
N GLU A 260 -24.70 -2.19 -2.16
CA GLU A 260 -26.10 -1.94 -2.47
C GLU A 260 -26.29 -1.87 -3.99
N HIS A 261 -27.51 -2.17 -4.45
CA HIS A 261 -27.85 -2.07 -5.87
C HIS A 261 -28.65 -0.79 -6.10
N CYS A 262 -28.20 0.04 -7.05
CA CYS A 262 -28.88 1.27 -7.44
C CYS A 262 -29.65 1.03 -8.75
N GLU A 263 -30.96 0.80 -8.64
CA GLU A 263 -31.85 0.45 -9.76
C GLU A 263 -31.99 1.58 -10.79
N GLU A 264 -31.81 2.85 -10.40
CA GLU A 264 -32.06 4.00 -11.28
C GLU A 264 -30.94 4.25 -12.30
N LYS A 265 -29.73 3.72 -12.08
CA LYS A 265 -28.55 4.06 -12.87
C LYS A 265 -27.64 2.87 -13.21
N ASP A 266 -28.11 1.64 -13.05
CA ASP A 266 -27.33 0.41 -13.32
C ASP A 266 -25.94 0.44 -12.65
N TYR A 267 -25.86 0.91 -11.41
CA TYR A 267 -24.63 0.86 -10.61
C TYR A 267 -24.82 -0.07 -9.41
N SER A 268 -23.72 -0.67 -8.97
CA SER A 268 -23.60 -1.15 -7.60
C SER A 268 -22.89 -0.10 -6.77
N VAL A 269 -23.41 0.19 -5.59
CA VAL A 269 -22.86 1.20 -4.68
C VAL A 269 -22.12 0.47 -3.57
N VAL A 270 -20.82 0.70 -3.49
CA VAL A 270 -19.97 0.21 -2.40
C VAL A 270 -19.83 1.32 -1.39
N ASN A 271 -20.31 1.09 -0.17
CA ASN A 271 -20.08 1.98 0.96
C ASN A 271 -18.98 1.39 1.84
N VAL A 272 -17.94 2.18 2.08
CA VAL A 272 -16.86 1.84 3.00
C VAL A 272 -16.81 2.88 4.09
N ARG A 273 -16.90 2.43 5.35
CA ARG A 273 -16.58 3.21 6.53
C ARG A 273 -15.54 2.46 7.32
N CYS A 274 -14.38 3.05 7.58
CA CYS A 274 -13.35 2.44 8.42
C CYS A 274 -12.45 3.51 9.02
N ARG A 275 -11.52 3.12 9.89
CA ARG A 275 -10.52 4.05 10.40
C ARG A 275 -9.72 4.65 9.25
N ASP A 276 -9.64 5.97 9.21
CA ASP A 276 -8.95 6.67 8.13
C ASP A 276 -7.43 6.48 8.23
N ARG A 277 -6.79 6.39 7.08
CA ARG A 277 -5.34 6.23 6.97
C ARG A 277 -4.83 6.63 5.59
N PRO A 278 -3.53 6.99 5.49
CA PRO A 278 -2.88 7.14 4.20
C PRO A 278 -3.11 5.91 3.30
N LYS A 279 -3.24 6.18 1.99
CA LYS A 279 -3.43 5.18 0.93
C LYS A 279 -4.73 4.34 1.03
N LEU A 280 -5.71 4.73 1.85
CA LEU A 280 -7.00 4.01 1.97
C LEU A 280 -7.75 3.93 0.62
N LEU A 281 -7.95 5.07 -0.06
CA LEU A 281 -8.58 5.09 -1.38
C LEU A 281 -7.80 4.25 -2.40
N PHE A 282 -6.46 4.29 -2.35
CA PHE A 282 -5.62 3.47 -3.22
C PHE A 282 -5.88 1.98 -3.04
N ASP A 283 -6.01 1.48 -1.81
CA ASP A 283 -6.29 0.06 -1.54
C ASP A 283 -7.66 -0.37 -2.04
N ILE A 284 -8.67 0.49 -1.83
CA ILE A 284 -10.03 0.24 -2.30
C ILE A 284 -10.06 0.16 -3.84
N VAL A 285 -9.45 1.13 -4.51
CA VAL A 285 -9.38 1.16 -5.98
C VAL A 285 -8.56 -0.01 -6.53
N CYS A 286 -7.45 -0.40 -5.88
CA CYS A 286 -6.68 -1.59 -6.26
C CYS A 286 -7.52 -2.85 -6.18
N THR A 287 -8.23 -3.04 -5.06
CA THR A 287 -9.11 -4.20 -4.83
C THR A 287 -10.17 -4.30 -5.91
N LEU A 288 -10.91 -3.21 -6.14
CA LEU A 288 -11.96 -3.18 -7.16
C LEU A 288 -11.40 -3.45 -8.56
N THR A 289 -10.26 -2.86 -8.89
CA THR A 289 -9.60 -3.06 -10.19
C THR A 289 -9.13 -4.50 -10.38
N ASP A 290 -8.54 -5.12 -9.36
CA ASP A 290 -8.10 -6.52 -9.38
C ASP A 290 -9.28 -7.47 -9.63
N MET A 291 -10.41 -7.17 -9.00
CA MET A 291 -11.67 -7.88 -9.15
C MET A 291 -12.42 -7.54 -10.45
N GLN A 292 -11.81 -6.79 -11.38
CA GLN A 292 -12.38 -6.37 -12.67
C GLN A 292 -13.62 -5.46 -12.57
N TYR A 293 -13.69 -4.64 -11.51
CA TYR A 293 -14.67 -3.56 -11.37
C TYR A 293 -14.06 -2.21 -11.70
N VAL A 294 -14.89 -1.33 -12.26
CA VAL A 294 -14.55 0.05 -12.64
C VAL A 294 -15.38 1.00 -11.79
N VAL A 295 -14.71 1.96 -11.15
CA VAL A 295 -15.35 3.06 -10.41
C VAL A 295 -15.75 4.15 -11.40
N PHE A 296 -17.04 4.47 -11.47
CA PHE A 296 -17.58 5.54 -12.31
C PHE A 296 -17.74 6.84 -11.54
N HIS A 297 -18.27 6.74 -10.32
CA HIS A 297 -18.37 7.86 -9.40
C HIS A 297 -17.85 7.47 -8.05
N ALA A 298 -17.27 8.42 -7.34
CA ALA A 298 -17.06 8.24 -5.92
C ALA A 298 -17.09 9.57 -5.16
N ALA A 299 -17.59 9.50 -3.94
CA ALA A 299 -17.46 10.53 -2.94
C ALA A 299 -16.61 9.98 -1.79
N VAL A 300 -15.47 10.60 -1.55
CA VAL A 300 -14.51 10.21 -0.51
C VAL A 300 -14.41 11.35 0.48
N THR A 301 -14.49 11.04 1.77
CA THR A 301 -14.39 12.03 2.84
C THR A 301 -13.76 11.45 4.09
N SER A 302 -12.94 12.25 4.77
CA SER A 302 -12.45 11.97 6.12
C SER A 302 -13.34 12.66 7.16
N GLU A 303 -14.00 11.88 8.01
CA GLU A 303 -14.86 12.31 9.12
C GLU A 303 -14.20 11.99 10.47
N GLY A 304 -13.45 12.95 11.01
CA GLY A 304 -12.72 12.74 12.27
C GLY A 304 -11.59 11.72 12.06
N ILE A 305 -11.70 10.57 12.73
CA ILE A 305 -10.74 9.45 12.59
C ILE A 305 -11.22 8.38 11.60
N TYR A 306 -12.37 8.58 10.95
CA TYR A 306 -12.97 7.60 10.02
C TYR A 306 -12.92 8.12 8.59
N GLY A 307 -12.58 7.25 7.65
CA GLY A 307 -12.76 7.46 6.22
C GLY A 307 -14.12 6.92 5.81
N VAL A 308 -14.87 7.71 5.04
CA VAL A 308 -16.16 7.33 4.46
C VAL A 308 -16.07 7.48 2.96
N GLN A 309 -16.34 6.39 2.23
CA GLN A 309 -16.27 6.35 0.78
C GLN A 309 -17.53 5.69 0.21
N GLU A 310 -18.22 6.40 -0.66
CA GLU A 310 -19.33 5.88 -1.47
C GLU A 310 -18.83 5.76 -2.91
N LEU A 311 -18.76 4.54 -3.44
CA LEU A 311 -18.24 4.27 -4.78
C LEU A 311 -19.29 3.59 -5.65
N TYR A 312 -19.58 4.18 -6.80
CA TYR A 312 -20.48 3.64 -7.81
C TYR A 312 -19.65 2.86 -8.81
N ILE A 313 -19.84 1.53 -8.80
CA ILE A 313 -19.03 0.60 -9.59
C ILE A 313 -19.88 -0.16 -10.60
N ARG A 314 -19.22 -0.60 -11.67
CA ARG A 314 -19.72 -1.61 -12.60
C ARG A 314 -18.63 -2.64 -12.87
N ARG A 315 -19.03 -3.82 -13.31
CA ARG A 315 -18.12 -4.77 -13.94
C ARG A 315 -17.50 -4.12 -15.19
N LYS A 316 -16.30 -4.56 -15.57
CA LYS A 316 -15.65 -4.13 -16.80
C LYS A 316 -16.45 -4.43 -18.08
N ASP A 317 -17.37 -5.40 -18.02
CA ASP A 317 -18.33 -5.70 -19.10
C ASP A 317 -19.57 -4.78 -19.10
N GLY A 318 -19.64 -3.82 -18.19
CA GLY A 318 -20.71 -2.83 -18.08
C GLY A 318 -21.89 -3.26 -17.22
N ARG A 319 -21.90 -4.48 -16.67
CA ARG A 319 -23.02 -4.99 -15.85
C ARG A 319 -22.87 -4.64 -14.37
N THR A 320 -23.98 -4.66 -13.66
CA THR A 320 -24.02 -4.56 -12.19
C THR A 320 -23.57 -5.87 -11.55
N LEU A 321 -23.23 -5.81 -10.25
CA LEU A 321 -22.80 -6.98 -9.50
C LEU A 321 -23.97 -7.94 -9.26
N LEU A 322 -23.66 -9.24 -9.29
CA LEU A 322 -24.54 -10.28 -8.76
C LEU A 322 -24.43 -10.34 -7.23
N LYS A 323 -25.36 -11.04 -6.57
CA LYS A 323 -25.43 -11.09 -5.09
C LYS A 323 -24.23 -11.80 -4.46
N ASP A 324 -23.79 -12.90 -5.07
CA ASP A 324 -22.58 -13.65 -4.70
C ASP A 324 -21.30 -12.83 -4.94
N GLU A 325 -21.26 -12.07 -6.02
CA GLU A 325 -20.18 -11.13 -6.32
C GLU A 325 -20.10 -10.00 -5.26
N ALA A 326 -21.23 -9.49 -4.81
CA ALA A 326 -21.30 -8.46 -3.77
C ALA A 326 -20.66 -8.93 -2.45
N GLU A 327 -20.97 -10.15 -2.00
CA GLU A 327 -20.37 -10.72 -0.79
C GLU A 327 -18.85 -10.89 -0.94
N LYS A 328 -18.40 -11.31 -2.13
CA LYS A 328 -16.98 -11.43 -2.44
C LYS A 328 -16.28 -10.06 -2.41
N VAL A 329 -16.89 -9.02 -2.98
CA VAL A 329 -16.37 -7.65 -2.96
C VAL A 329 -16.23 -7.13 -1.53
N THR A 330 -17.26 -7.33 -0.69
CA THR A 330 -17.20 -6.98 0.74
C THR A 330 -16.00 -7.64 1.42
N LYS A 331 -15.87 -8.98 1.31
CA LYS A 331 -14.77 -9.73 1.95
C LYS A 331 -13.39 -9.30 1.44
N CYS A 332 -13.24 -9.03 0.15
CA CYS A 332 -11.97 -8.59 -0.43
C CYS A 332 -11.59 -7.19 0.05
N LEU A 333 -12.54 -6.26 0.12
CA LEU A 333 -12.31 -4.91 0.62
C LEU A 333 -11.98 -4.90 2.11
N GLU A 334 -12.73 -5.63 2.93
CA GLU A 334 -12.42 -5.79 4.36
C GLU A 334 -11.01 -6.34 4.58
N ALA A 335 -10.62 -7.36 3.81
CA ALA A 335 -9.27 -7.92 3.87
C ALA A 335 -8.21 -6.89 3.42
N ALA A 336 -8.43 -6.19 2.31
CA ALA A 336 -7.52 -5.16 1.80
C ALA A 336 -7.30 -4.02 2.80
N ILE A 337 -8.38 -3.55 3.42
CA ILE A 337 -8.35 -2.50 4.44
C ILE A 337 -7.54 -3.00 5.63
N SER A 338 -7.91 -4.16 6.18
CA SER A 338 -7.30 -4.75 7.40
C SER A 338 -5.81 -5.05 7.25
N ARG A 339 -5.34 -5.44 6.06
CA ARG A 339 -3.92 -5.75 5.78
C ARG A 339 -2.95 -4.59 6.08
N ARG A 340 -3.40 -3.33 5.94
CA ARG A 340 -2.57 -2.15 6.24
C ARG A 340 -2.95 -1.45 7.54
N VAL A 341 -3.96 -1.93 8.28
CA VAL A 341 -4.25 -1.45 9.64
C VAL A 341 -3.17 -2.00 10.56
N SER A 342 -2.21 -1.16 10.89
CA SER A 342 -1.08 -1.50 11.75
C SER A 342 -1.49 -1.37 13.22
N GLU A 343 -2.09 -2.39 13.78
CA GLU A 343 -2.21 -2.50 15.25
C GLU A 343 -0.89 -3.09 15.80
N GLY A 344 -0.38 -2.51 16.90
CA GLY A 344 0.84 -2.99 17.56
C GLY A 344 1.89 -1.90 17.78
N PHE A 345 3.16 -2.27 17.63
CA PHE A 345 4.30 -1.35 17.76
C PHE A 345 5.03 -1.20 16.43
N THR A 346 5.52 0.01 16.18
CA THR A 346 6.43 0.30 15.08
C THR A 346 7.84 0.42 15.63
N LEU A 347 8.75 -0.39 15.09
CA LEU A 347 10.17 -0.39 15.38
C LEU A 347 10.91 0.24 14.19
N GLU A 348 11.48 1.42 14.39
CA GLU A 348 12.30 2.11 13.41
C GLU A 348 13.77 1.87 13.75
N LEU A 349 14.47 1.21 12.84
CA LEU A 349 15.86 0.85 12.97
C LEU A 349 16.68 1.64 11.96
N CYS A 350 17.68 2.36 12.46
CA CYS A 350 18.60 3.12 11.63
C CYS A 350 20.05 2.86 12.05
N GLY A 351 20.90 2.48 11.11
CA GLY A 351 22.30 2.19 11.39
C GLY A 351 23.10 1.90 10.14
N ARG A 352 24.39 1.58 10.30
CA ARG A 352 25.23 1.19 9.17
C ARG A 352 24.71 -0.12 8.58
N ASP A 353 24.46 -0.12 7.28
CA ASP A 353 24.00 -1.31 6.56
C ASP A 353 25.13 -2.33 6.41
N ARG A 354 24.76 -3.62 6.44
CA ARG A 354 25.66 -4.74 6.17
C ARG A 354 24.86 -5.97 5.78
N VAL A 355 25.49 -6.83 4.97
CA VAL A 355 24.96 -8.16 4.67
C VAL A 355 24.69 -8.92 5.98
N GLY A 356 23.51 -9.52 6.07
CA GLY A 356 23.05 -10.23 7.25
C GLY A 356 22.38 -9.37 8.33
N LEU A 357 22.41 -8.03 8.24
CA LEU A 357 21.77 -7.15 9.24
C LEU A 357 20.28 -7.49 9.45
N LEU A 358 19.53 -7.65 8.35
CA LEU A 358 18.11 -8.00 8.42
C LEU A 358 17.88 -9.38 9.04
N SER A 359 18.76 -10.34 8.76
CA SER A 359 18.69 -11.68 9.36
C SER A 359 18.89 -11.61 10.87
N ASP A 360 19.91 -10.86 11.33
CA ASP A 360 20.20 -10.68 12.75
C ASP A 360 19.06 -9.97 13.48
N VAL A 361 18.57 -8.86 12.92
CA VAL A 361 17.46 -8.09 13.51
C VAL A 361 16.19 -8.94 13.61
N THR A 362 15.76 -9.55 12.51
CA THR A 362 14.52 -10.35 12.50
C THR A 362 14.63 -11.62 13.32
N ARG A 363 15.85 -12.18 13.48
CA ARG A 363 16.13 -13.26 14.42
C ARG A 363 15.92 -12.80 15.87
N VAL A 364 16.46 -11.64 16.24
CA VAL A 364 16.29 -11.08 17.58
C VAL A 364 14.83 -10.78 17.89
N LEU A 365 14.06 -10.27 16.91
CA LEU A 365 12.60 -10.10 17.03
C LEU A 365 11.91 -11.45 17.32
N ARG A 366 12.24 -12.50 16.56
CA ARG A 366 11.72 -13.85 16.77
C ARG A 366 12.06 -14.40 18.16
N GLU A 367 13.30 -14.22 18.61
CA GLU A 367 13.77 -14.68 19.92
C GLU A 367 13.06 -13.98 21.10
N HIS A 368 12.54 -12.76 20.88
CA HIS A 368 11.71 -12.05 21.84
C HIS A 368 10.20 -12.32 21.67
N GLY A 369 9.83 -13.33 20.89
CA GLY A 369 8.43 -13.70 20.66
C GLY A 369 7.65 -12.68 19.84
N LEU A 370 8.32 -11.84 19.05
CA LEU A 370 7.66 -10.88 18.17
C LEU A 370 7.51 -11.43 16.76
N THR A 371 6.33 -11.21 16.19
CA THR A 371 6.02 -11.48 14.78
C THR A 371 5.91 -10.17 14.03
N VAL A 372 6.54 -10.10 12.86
CA VAL A 372 6.49 -8.95 11.96
C VAL A 372 5.26 -9.07 11.08
N THR A 373 4.37 -8.09 11.18
CA THR A 373 3.14 -7.99 10.37
C THR A 373 3.34 -7.18 9.09
N ARG A 374 4.25 -6.21 9.15
CA ARG A 374 4.71 -5.45 8.01
C ARG A 374 6.16 -5.05 8.18
N ALA A 375 6.92 -5.03 7.09
CA ALA A 375 8.25 -4.45 7.07
C ALA A 375 8.41 -3.55 5.85
N ASP A 376 8.94 -2.35 6.07
CA ASP A 376 9.43 -1.46 5.02
C ASP A 376 10.95 -1.33 5.24
N VAL A 377 11.75 -1.89 4.33
CA VAL A 377 13.21 -1.97 4.42
C VAL A 377 13.81 -1.16 3.30
N THR A 378 14.78 -0.30 3.61
CA THR A 378 15.45 0.52 2.59
C THR A 378 16.87 0.86 3.00
N THR A 379 17.78 0.86 2.04
CA THR A 379 19.15 1.33 2.23
C THR A 379 19.35 2.68 1.55
N VAL A 380 19.82 3.67 2.30
CA VAL A 380 20.15 5.03 1.81
C VAL A 380 21.64 5.28 2.01
N GLY A 381 22.40 5.24 0.93
CA GLY A 381 23.87 5.28 1.00
C GLY A 381 24.39 4.06 1.74
N GLU A 382 25.10 4.27 2.85
CA GLU A 382 25.60 3.19 3.74
C GLU A 382 24.69 2.96 4.96
N GLN A 383 23.52 3.59 5.01
CA GLN A 383 22.61 3.50 6.15
C GLN A 383 21.39 2.64 5.82
N ALA A 384 21.14 1.63 6.64
CA ALA A 384 19.88 0.91 6.65
C ALA A 384 18.85 1.73 7.42
N VAL A 385 17.66 1.91 6.83
CA VAL A 385 16.50 2.56 7.44
C VAL A 385 15.34 1.59 7.30
N ASN A 386 15.03 0.88 8.38
CA ASN A 386 14.06 -0.22 8.38
C ASN A 386 12.94 0.07 9.36
N VAL A 387 11.71 -0.14 8.94
CA VAL A 387 10.50 0.02 9.76
C VAL A 387 9.81 -1.33 9.85
N PHE A 388 9.67 -1.86 11.06
CA PHE A 388 8.97 -3.11 11.33
C PHE A 388 7.73 -2.85 12.18
N TYR A 389 6.59 -3.35 11.72
CA TYR A 389 5.34 -3.35 12.47
C TYR A 389 5.20 -4.72 13.13
N VAL A 390 5.24 -4.74 14.45
CA VAL A 390 5.35 -5.97 15.23
C VAL A 390 4.15 -6.17 16.14
N ARG A 391 3.79 -7.44 16.31
CA ARG A 391 2.82 -7.94 17.30
C ARG A 391 3.46 -9.05 18.12
N ASP A 392 2.86 -9.35 19.26
CA ASP A 392 3.20 -10.57 20.00
C ASP A 392 2.87 -11.80 19.12
N ALA A 393 3.65 -12.87 19.21
CA ALA A 393 3.39 -14.13 18.52
C ALA A 393 1.99 -14.73 18.83
N SER A 394 1.39 -14.37 19.96
CA SER A 394 0.02 -14.72 20.34
C SER A 394 -1.07 -13.79 19.74
N GLY A 395 -0.68 -12.77 18.96
CA GLY A 395 -1.57 -11.77 18.40
C GLY A 395 -2.00 -10.66 19.37
N GLN A 396 -1.47 -10.67 20.59
CA GLN A 396 -1.76 -9.69 21.64
C GLN A 396 -0.87 -8.44 21.53
N PRO A 397 -1.22 -7.34 22.24
CA PRO A 397 -0.34 -6.18 22.37
C PRO A 397 1.02 -6.59 22.97
N VAL A 398 2.11 -6.10 22.38
CA VAL A 398 3.47 -6.45 22.81
C VAL A 398 3.75 -5.96 24.23
N ASP A 399 4.32 -6.83 25.07
CA ASP A 399 4.81 -6.47 26.40
C ASP A 399 6.00 -5.48 26.31
N MET A 400 5.94 -4.39 27.08
CA MET A 400 7.02 -3.42 27.17
C MET A 400 8.35 -4.04 27.63
N LYS A 401 8.32 -5.13 28.41
CA LYS A 401 9.55 -5.84 28.77
C LYS A 401 10.26 -6.45 27.57
N ALA A 402 9.51 -6.98 26.60
CA ALA A 402 10.07 -7.51 25.36
C ALA A 402 10.72 -6.38 24.55
N ILE A 403 10.07 -5.21 24.49
CA ILE A 403 10.61 -4.00 23.86
C ILE A 403 11.90 -3.53 24.54
N GLU A 404 11.96 -3.53 25.87
CA GLU A 404 13.18 -3.15 26.61
C GLU A 404 14.33 -4.12 26.38
N GLY A 405 14.06 -5.43 26.35
CA GLY A 405 15.04 -6.47 25.99
C GLY A 405 15.60 -6.26 24.58
N LEU A 406 14.74 -5.94 23.62
CA LEU A 406 15.11 -5.61 22.24
C LEU A 406 15.99 -4.37 22.16
N ARG A 407 15.66 -3.31 22.90
CA ARG A 407 16.51 -2.11 23.00
C ARG A 407 17.87 -2.43 23.59
N GLY A 408 17.93 -3.35 24.55
CA GLY A 408 19.17 -3.84 25.13
C GLY A 408 20.06 -4.56 24.11
N GLN A 409 19.51 -5.45 23.28
CA GLN A 409 20.31 -6.24 22.33
C GLN A 409 20.55 -5.55 20.98
N VAL A 410 19.48 -5.09 20.33
CA VAL A 410 19.57 -4.45 19.00
C VAL A 410 20.14 -3.03 19.10
N GLY A 411 19.76 -2.31 20.16
CA GLY A 411 20.20 -0.93 20.41
C GLY A 411 21.70 -0.75 20.61
N GLN A 412 22.44 -1.83 20.93
CA GLN A 412 23.91 -1.81 21.01
C GLN A 412 24.58 -1.74 19.63
N THR A 413 23.90 -2.23 18.59
CA THR A 413 24.46 -2.34 17.23
C THR A 413 23.85 -1.31 16.28
N VAL A 414 22.59 -0.93 16.48
CA VAL A 414 21.79 -0.09 15.59
C VAL A 414 20.92 0.86 16.42
N MET A 415 20.69 2.09 15.95
CA MET A 415 19.75 2.98 16.62
C MET A 415 18.33 2.43 16.47
N LEU A 416 17.68 2.09 17.58
CA LEU A 416 16.30 1.60 17.62
C LEU A 416 15.39 2.65 18.25
N ASN A 417 14.45 3.15 17.47
CA ASN A 417 13.34 3.97 17.92
C ASN A 417 12.06 3.13 17.97
N VAL A 418 11.29 3.26 19.05
CA VAL A 418 10.06 2.49 19.26
C VAL A 418 8.89 3.44 19.38
N LYS A 419 7.96 3.35 18.45
CA LYS A 419 6.71 4.10 18.46
C LYS A 419 5.57 3.15 18.76
N LYS A 420 4.81 3.41 19.82
CA LYS A 420 3.53 2.76 20.01
C LYS A 420 2.56 3.32 18.98
N VAL A 421 1.90 2.47 18.18
CA VAL A 421 0.82 2.96 17.32
C VAL A 421 -0.32 3.37 18.26
N PRO A 422 -0.79 4.64 18.22
CA PRO A 422 -1.78 5.11 19.19
C PRO A 422 -3.08 4.32 19.08
N ALA A 423 -3.38 3.53 20.12
CA ALA A 423 -4.69 2.96 20.38
C ALA A 423 -5.54 4.00 21.10
N ASP A 424 -5.74 5.17 20.48
CA ASP A 424 -6.25 6.32 21.21
C ASP A 424 -7.70 6.64 20.82
N LYS A 425 -8.51 6.66 21.89
CA LYS A 425 -9.96 6.88 21.94
C LYS A 425 -10.36 8.13 21.17
N ALA A 426 -11.57 8.10 20.62
CA ALA A 426 -12.23 9.27 20.04
C ALA A 426 -12.11 10.48 20.98
N PRO A 427 -11.86 11.69 20.46
CA PRO A 427 -11.88 12.88 21.28
C PRO A 427 -13.29 13.00 21.89
N GLU A 428 -13.38 13.09 23.22
CA GLU A 428 -14.63 13.40 23.91
C GLU A 428 -15.17 14.73 23.39
N ARG A 429 -16.16 14.67 22.50
CA ARG A 429 -17.06 15.77 22.24
C ARG A 429 -18.13 15.73 23.32
N THR A 430 -17.94 16.50 24.40
CA THR A 430 -19.04 16.83 25.29
C THR A 430 -20.13 17.52 24.47
N GLY A 431 -21.31 16.90 24.42
CA GLY A 431 -22.46 17.39 23.69
C GLY A 431 -22.87 18.79 24.14
N GLY A 432 -23.05 19.67 23.17
CA GLY A 432 -23.63 20.99 23.34
C GLY A 432 -24.15 21.49 22.01
N SER A 433 -25.48 21.53 21.88
CA SER A 433 -26.24 21.99 20.72
C SER A 433 -25.73 23.33 20.17
N MET A 434 -25.70 23.45 18.84
CA MET A 434 -25.35 24.64 18.07
C MET A 434 -26.02 25.93 18.58
N ALA A 435 -25.24 27.01 18.70
CA ALA A 435 -25.44 28.23 17.91
C ALA A 435 -24.35 29.29 18.13
N LYS A 436 -23.85 29.83 17.01
CA LYS A 436 -23.36 31.21 16.77
C LYS A 436 -22.22 31.80 17.63
N THR A 437 -21.27 32.38 16.86
CA THR A 437 -20.52 33.64 17.06
C THR A 437 -19.33 33.73 18.04
N SER A 438 -18.32 34.42 17.49
CA SER A 438 -17.29 35.30 18.09
C SER A 438 -16.11 34.71 18.89
N PHE A 439 -14.91 34.80 18.27
CA PHE A 439 -13.67 35.49 18.69
C PHE A 439 -13.31 35.71 20.18
N PHE A 440 -11.97 35.80 20.39
CA PHE A 440 -11.15 36.13 21.60
C PHE A 440 -10.73 34.90 22.44
N SER A 441 -9.46 34.50 22.68
CA SER A 441 -8.10 35.08 22.82
C SER A 441 -7.60 35.09 24.28
N PHE A 442 -6.59 34.24 24.55
CA PHE A 442 -5.50 34.21 25.55
C PHE A 442 -5.71 34.56 27.03
N GLY A 443 -5.24 33.65 27.91
CA GLY A 443 -4.81 33.95 29.28
C GLY A 443 -4.58 32.70 30.14
N GLY A 444 -3.32 32.33 30.41
CA GLY A 444 -3.02 31.24 31.35
C GLY A 444 -1.61 30.64 31.37
N LEU A 445 -0.58 31.35 30.87
CA LEU A 445 0.82 31.08 31.21
C LEU A 445 1.43 32.40 31.69
N PHE A 446 2.31 32.32 32.68
CA PHE A 446 2.98 33.40 33.44
C PHE A 446 2.32 33.79 34.77
N ALA A 447 2.58 32.96 35.78
CA ALA A 447 2.63 33.37 37.18
C ALA A 447 3.84 32.73 37.88
N LYS A 448 5.03 33.32 37.71
CA LYS A 448 6.04 33.67 38.74
C LYS A 448 7.49 33.69 38.20
N LEU A 449 8.23 34.68 38.72
CA LEU A 449 9.62 35.11 38.47
C LEU A 449 9.81 35.96 37.21
N GLY A 450 10.20 37.24 37.25
CA GLY A 450 10.58 38.12 38.34
C GLY A 450 11.31 39.35 37.78
N ALA A 451 10.76 40.54 38.03
CA ALA A 451 11.41 41.86 38.21
C ALA A 451 10.29 42.89 38.42
#